data_AF-A0A947BZ41-F1
#
_entry.id   AF-A0A947BZ41-F1
#
_cell.length_a   1.000
_cell.length_b   1.000
_cell.length_c   1.000
_cell.angle_alpha   90.00
_cell.angle_beta   90.00
_cell.angle_gamma   90.00
#
_symmetry.space_group_name_H-M   'P 1'
#
loop_
_entity.id
_entity.type
_entity.pdbx_description
1 polymer ?
#
loop_
_entity_poly.entity_id
_entity_poly.type
_entity_poly.pdbx_seq_one_letter_code
_entity_poly.pdbx_strand_id
1 'polypeptide(L)' 'MWMIWLLWLVVVFGGLFMGVGSARALLDGGFDLALALNAVVYLGCAAYGMPKLYRLVVKKDS' A
#
# COMPACT_ATOMS: atom_id res chain seq x y z
N MET A 1 -4.41 -15.89 -12.99
CA MET A 1 -4.60 -14.42 -13.13
C MET A 1 -5.42 -13.82 -12.00
N TRP A 2 -6.54 -14.41 -11.60
CA TRP A 2 -7.40 -13.88 -10.52
C TRP A 2 -6.70 -13.78 -9.16
N MET A 3 -5.94 -14.82 -8.78
CA MET A 3 -5.18 -14.83 -7.53
C MET A 3 -4.08 -13.75 -7.48
N ILE A 4 -3.41 -13.49 -8.61
CA ILE A 4 -2.39 -12.44 -8.72
C ILE A 4 -3.02 -11.07 -8.57
N TRP A 5 -4.20 -10.86 -9.15
CA TRP A 5 -4.95 -9.62 -9.02
C TRP A 5 -5.37 -9.34 -7.57
N LEU A 6 -5.89 -10.35 -6.87
CA LEU A 6 -6.22 -10.25 -5.45
C LEU A 6 -4.99 -9.94 -4.58
N LEU A 7 -3.86 -10.58 -4.85
CA LEU A 7 -2.62 -10.32 -4.11
C LEU A 7 -2.18 -8.86 -4.26
N TRP A 8 -2.20 -8.31 -5.47
CA TRP A 8 -1.90 -6.89 -5.68
C TRP A 8 -2.91 -5.99 -4.98
N LEU A 9 -4.19 -6.36 -4.94
CA LEU A 9 -5.24 -5.61 -4.27
C LEU A 9 -4.98 -5.55 -2.75
N VAL A 10 -4.62 -6.68 -2.15
CA VAL A 10 -4.22 -6.74 -0.74
C VAL A 10 -2.96 -5.91 -0.48
N VAL A 11 -1.97 -5.93 -1.38
CA VAL A 11 -0.74 -5.12 -1.22
C VAL A 11 -1.04 -3.62 -1.28
N VAL A 12 -1.88 -3.18 -2.22
CA VAL A 12 -2.22 -1.75 -2.37
C VAL A 12 -3.11 -1.27 -1.24
N PHE A 13 -4.22 -1.97 -0.97
CA PHE A 13 -5.16 -1.56 0.09
C PHE A 13 -4.57 -1.77 1.48
N GLY A 14 -3.86 -2.88 1.71
CA GLY A 14 -3.19 -3.17 2.97
C GLY A 14 -2.05 -2.18 3.25
N GLY A 15 -1.24 -1.86 2.23
CA GLY A 15 -0.19 -0.84 2.33
C GLY A 15 -0.74 0.56 2.59
N LEU A 16 -1.84 0.95 1.94
CA LEU A 16 -2.51 2.22 2.23
C LEU A 16 -3.09 2.25 3.64
N PHE A 17 -3.78 1.19 4.06
CA PHE A 17 -4.42 1.12 5.37
C PHE A 17 -3.40 1.16 6.51
N MET A 18 -2.35 0.32 6.43
CA MET A 18 -1.29 0.32 7.44
C MET A 18 -0.44 1.59 7.38
N GLY A 19 -0.15 2.12 6.19
CA GLY A 19 0.61 3.35 6.01
C GLY A 19 -0.09 4.56 6.63
N VAL A 20 -1.40 4.71 6.36
CA VAL A 20 -2.22 5.79 6.96
C VAL A 20 -2.38 5.59 8.46
N GLY A 21 -2.60 4.35 8.92
CA GLY A 21 -2.66 4.05 10.36
C GLY A 21 -1.37 4.41 11.09
N SER A 22 -0.22 4.07 10.51
CA SER A 22 1.10 4.41 11.05
C SER A 22 1.33 5.92 11.08
N ALA A 23 0.94 6.63 10.01
CA ALA A 23 1.02 8.09 9.96
C ALA A 23 0.13 8.76 11.01
N ARG A 24 -1.09 8.23 11.24
CA ARG A 24 -1.99 8.74 12.28
C ARG A 24 -1.44 8.52 13.68
N ALA A 25 -0.91 7.33 13.95
CA ALA A 25 -0.27 7.04 15.22
C ALA A 25 0.95 7.93 15.49
N LEU A 26 1.68 8.35 14.44
CA LEU A 26 2.76 9.34 14.55
C LEU A 26 2.23 10.75 14.90
N LEU A 27 1.06 11.12 14.38
CA LEU A 27 0.43 12.42 14.67
C LEU A 27 -0.15 12.46 16.09
N ASP A 28 -0.77 11.37 16.56
CA ASP A 28 -1.41 11.30 17.87
C ASP A 28 -0.42 10.98 19.01
N GLY A 29 0.62 10.19 18.74
CA GLY A 29 1.58 9.69 19.74
C GLY A 29 2.94 10.39 19.77
N GLY A 30 3.21 11.30 18.83
CA GLY A 30 4.51 11.95 18.66
C GLY A 30 5.43 11.23 17.66
N PHE A 31 6.54 11.89 17.31
CA PHE A 31 7.45 11.41 16.26
C PHE A 31 8.26 10.19 16.73
N ASP A 32 7.93 9.03 16.18
CA ASP A 32 8.67 7.77 16.34
C ASP A 32 9.27 7.34 15.00
N LEU A 33 10.60 7.23 14.96
CA LEU A 33 11.34 6.87 13.75
C LEU A 33 10.92 5.51 13.18
N ALA A 34 10.60 4.53 14.04
CA ALA A 34 10.18 3.20 13.64
C ALA A 34 8.80 3.24 12.97
N LEU A 35 7.84 4.00 13.53
CA LEU A 35 6.53 4.21 12.90
C LEU A 35 6.64 4.97 11.57
N ALA A 36 7.50 5.99 11.51
CA ALA A 36 7.72 6.76 10.29
C ALA A 36 8.30 5.88 9.17
N LEU A 37 9.29 5.04 9.49
CA LEU A 37 9.84 4.08 8.53
C LEU A 37 8.77 3.09 8.07
N ASN A 38 7.93 2.60 8.99
CA ASN A 38 6.86 1.66 8.67
C ASN A 38 5.83 2.30 7.73
N ALA A 39 5.45 3.55 7.99
CA ALA A 39 4.55 4.32 7.12
C ALA A 39 5.14 4.46 5.71
N VAL A 40 6.43 4.78 5.59
CA VAL A 40 7.12 4.91 4.30
C VAL A 40 7.17 3.58 3.56
N VAL A 41 7.47 2.47 4.25
CA VAL A 41 7.50 1.13 3.64
C VAL A 41 6.11 0.71 3.16
N TYR A 42 5.07 0.85 3.99
CA TYR A 42 3.70 0.47 3.61
C TYR A 42 3.14 1.35 2.49
N LEU A 43 3.36 2.66 2.53
CA LEU A 43 2.98 3.56 1.45
C LEU A 43 3.78 3.31 0.17
N GLY A 44 5.08 3.01 0.30
CA GLY A 44 5.95 2.64 -0.82
C GLY A 44 5.50 1.35 -1.50
N CYS A 45 5.14 0.32 -0.72
CA CYS A 45 4.56 -0.91 -1.24
C CYS A 45 3.23 -0.66 -1.98
N ALA A 46 2.37 0.20 -1.44
CA ALA A 46 1.12 0.56 -2.10
C ALA A 46 1.35 1.34 -3.41
N ALA A 47 2.24 2.33 -3.41
CA ALA A 47 2.59 3.11 -4.59
C ALA A 47 3.21 2.25 -5.70
N TYR A 48 4.04 1.27 -5.32
CA TYR A 48 4.62 0.30 -6.26
C TYR A 48 3.59 -0.72 -6.78
N GLY A 49 2.62 -1.10 -5.94
CA GLY A 49 1.54 -2.01 -6.30
C GLY A 49 0.51 -1.40 -7.24
N MET A 50 0.21 -0.11 -7.12
CA MET A 50 -0.78 0.61 -7.94
C MET A 50 -0.59 0.43 -9.46
N PRO A 51 0.59 0.69 -10.07
CA PRO A 51 0.77 0.56 -11.52
C PRO A 51 0.65 -0.89 -11.99
N LYS A 52 1.02 -1.86 -11.17
CA LYS A 52 0.86 -3.29 -11.50
C LYS A 52 -0.60 -3.71 -11.44
N LEU A 53 -1.34 -3.23 -10.44
CA LEU A 53 -2.77 -3.47 -10.31
C LEU A 53 -3.54 -2.81 -11.46
N TYR A 54 -3.23 -1.55 -11.77
CA TYR A 54 -3.81 -0.82 -12.91
C TYR A 54 -3.57 -1.56 -14.23
N ARG A 55 -2.34 -2.03 -14.48
CA ARG A 55 -2.04 -2.85 -15.68
C ARG A 55 -2.85 -4.14 -15.71
N LEU A 56 -3.09 -4.81 -14.59
CA LEU A 56 -3.89 -6.04 -14.56
C LEU A 56 -5.40 -5.79 -14.75
N VAL A 57 -5.90 -4.60 -14.36
CA VAL A 57 -7.30 -4.19 -14.59
C VAL A 57 -7.49 -3.74 -16.03
N VAL A 58 -6.61 -2.87 -16.54
CA VAL A 58 -6.78 -2.20 -17.84
C VAL A 58 -6.30 -3.06 -19.01
N LYS A 59 -5.26 -3.89 -18.81
CA LYS A 59 -4.72 -4.75 -19.88
C LYS A 59 -5.45 -6.08 -20.01
N LYS A 60 -6.60 -6.24 -19.34
CA LYS A 60 -7.45 -7.44 -19.45
C LYS A 60 -8.39 -7.39 -20.67
N ASP A 61 -8.39 -6.28 -21.42
CA ASP A 61 -9.27 -6.00 -22.57
C ASP A 61 -8.52 -5.84 -23.91
N SER A 62 -7.37 -6.46 -24.11
CA SER A 62 -6.71 -6.52 -25.44
C SER A 62 -6.27 -7.92 -25.81
#